data_AF-D8P8Q0-F1
#
_entry.id   AF-D8P8Q0-F1
#
_cell.length_a   1.000
_cell.length_b   1.000
_cell.length_c   1.000
_cell.angle_alpha   90.00
_cell.angle_beta   90.00
_cell.angle_gamma   90.00
#
_symmetry.space_group_name_H-M   'P 1'
#
loop_
_entity.id
_entity.type
_entity.pdbx_description
1 polymer ?
#
loop_
_entity_poly.entity_id
_entity_poly.type
_entity_poly.pdbx_seq_one_letter_code
_entity_poly.pdbx_strand_id
1 'polypeptide(L)'
;MTAEKQSSSTRGGRRPGAGRKKGVPNKLTAALRARLDETGMTPLEAMHRAMNELCAKADRMELGKHVTIDAKVMDYLDLLERAAEIASKLAPYRHPKLQSIEHKGEGGGPIQQRVIVEFV
;
A
#
# COMPACT_ATOMS: atom_id res chain seq x y z
N MET A 1 61.32 19.27 35.78
CA MET A 1 60.76 19.05 34.43
C MET A 1 59.33 18.58 34.59
N THR A 2 58.42 19.32 33.98
CA THR A 2 56.96 19.35 34.20
C THR A 2 56.26 18.09 33.70
N ALA A 3 55.47 17.44 34.56
CA ALA A 3 54.57 16.37 34.15
C ALA A 3 53.34 16.97 33.44
N GLU A 4 53.29 16.83 32.12
CA GLU A 4 52.15 17.21 31.29
C GLU A 4 50.93 16.32 31.59
N LYS A 5 49.82 16.94 31.99
CA LYS A 5 48.51 16.29 32.09
C LYS A 5 47.88 16.22 30.70
N GLN A 6 47.99 15.06 30.03
CA GLN A 6 47.18 14.77 28.85
C GLN A 6 45.70 14.66 29.26
N SER A 7 44.87 15.61 28.83
CA SER A 7 43.42 15.52 28.98
C SER A 7 42.87 14.47 28.00
N SER A 8 42.56 13.27 28.48
CA SER A 8 41.80 12.29 27.71
C SER A 8 40.39 12.83 27.46
N SER A 9 40.13 13.28 26.24
CA SER A 9 38.78 13.69 25.85
C SER A 9 37.89 12.44 25.79
N THR A 10 37.25 12.09 26.91
CA THR A 10 36.23 11.04 26.98
C THR A 10 34.99 11.54 26.22
N ARG A 11 35.00 11.42 24.89
CA ARG A 11 33.85 11.75 24.05
C ARG A 11 32.71 10.81 24.47
N GLY A 12 31.63 11.39 24.97
CA GLY A 12 30.51 10.65 25.57
C GLY A 12 30.01 9.54 24.66
N GLY A 13 30.13 8.30 25.14
CA GLY A 13 29.62 7.13 24.44
C GLY A 13 28.09 7.06 24.43
N ARG A 14 27.56 6.15 23.62
CA ARG A 14 26.12 5.87 23.53
C ARG A 14 25.56 5.52 24.91
N ARG A 15 24.70 6.39 25.45
CA ARG A 15 23.95 6.10 26.68
C ARG A 15 22.77 5.20 26.34
N PRO A 16 22.36 4.26 27.21
CA PRO A 16 21.13 3.50 27.03
C PRO A 16 19.95 4.46 26.81
N GLY A 17 19.20 4.29 25.72
CA GLY A 17 18.10 5.19 25.35
C GLY A 17 18.51 6.52 24.69
N ALA A 18 19.80 6.76 24.44
CA ALA A 18 20.23 7.94 23.69
C ALA A 18 19.86 7.84 22.20
N GLY A 19 19.36 8.93 21.64
CA GLY A 19 18.99 9.06 20.23
C GLY A 19 17.51 9.34 20.01
N ARG A 20 17.13 9.51 18.74
CA ARG A 20 15.72 9.69 18.34
C ARG A 20 14.97 8.38 18.55
N LYS A 21 13.84 8.42 19.25
CA LYS A 21 12.97 7.26 19.45
C LYS A 21 12.63 6.61 18.10
N LYS A 22 12.79 5.29 18.02
CA LYS A 22 12.52 4.51 16.82
C LYS A 22 11.06 4.72 16.38
N GLY A 23 10.85 5.04 15.11
CA GLY A 23 9.52 5.26 14.53
C GLY A 23 9.03 6.71 14.55
N VAL A 24 9.64 7.61 15.32
CA VAL A 24 9.26 9.04 15.29
C VAL A 24 9.67 9.61 13.92
N PRO A 25 8.78 10.21 13.12
CA PRO A 25 9.10 10.82 11.83
C PRO A 25 10.03 12.03 11.96
N ASN A 26 10.66 12.44 10.85
CA ASN A 26 11.43 13.69 10.85
C ASN A 26 10.45 14.87 11.02
N LYS A 27 10.87 15.96 11.66
CA LYS A 27 10.03 17.16 11.85
C LYS A 27 9.43 17.64 10.52
N LEU A 28 10.24 17.66 9.46
CA LEU A 28 9.81 18.02 8.11
C LEU A 28 8.74 17.05 7.57
N THR A 29 8.93 15.74 7.76
CA THR A 29 7.96 14.71 7.35
C THR A 29 6.65 14.81 8.14
N ALA A 30 6.72 15.13 9.43
CA ALA A 30 5.54 15.32 10.27
C ALA A 30 4.74 16.56 9.85
N ALA A 31 5.42 17.68 9.59
CA ALA A 31 4.78 18.91 9.11
C ALA A 31 4.14 18.73 7.72
N LEU A 32 4.81 18.01 6.81
CA LEU A 32 4.24 17.69 5.50
C LEU A 32 2.98 16.84 5.62
N ARG A 33 2.97 15.82 6.49
CA ARG A 33 1.78 15.00 6.74
C ARG A 33 0.63 15.84 7.28
N ALA A 34 0.87 16.67 8.30
CA ALA A 34 -0.14 17.57 8.85
C ALA A 34 -0.71 18.51 7.77
N ARG A 35 0.14 19.07 6.90
CA ARG A 35 -0.32 19.93 5.80
C ARG A 35 -1.16 19.18 4.76
N LEU A 36 -0.82 17.93 4.46
CA LEU A 36 -1.61 17.09 3.55
C LEU A 36 -2.95 16.70 4.20
N ASP A 37 -2.95 16.42 5.50
CA ASP A 37 -4.18 16.16 6.26
C ASP A 37 -5.11 17.38 6.27
N GLU A 38 -4.56 18.60 6.35
CA GLU A 38 -5.31 19.86 6.24
C GLU A 38 -5.94 20.09 4.86
N THR A 39 -5.28 19.66 3.77
CA THR A 39 -5.85 19.75 2.42
C THR A 39 -7.06 18.84 2.23
N GLY A 40 -7.32 17.92 3.16
CA GLY A 40 -8.49 17.06 3.17
C GLY A 40 -8.54 16.03 2.04
N MET A 41 -7.50 15.94 1.21
CA MET A 41 -7.39 14.96 0.15
C MET A 41 -6.24 14.01 0.44
N THR A 42 -6.60 12.80 0.85
CA THR A 42 -5.66 11.72 1.03
C THR A 42 -5.15 11.21 -0.33
N PRO A 43 -3.98 10.56 -0.37
CA PRO A 43 -3.52 9.89 -1.60
C PRO A 43 -4.52 8.88 -2.14
N LEU A 44 -5.26 8.20 -1.24
CA LEU A 44 -6.30 7.24 -1.60
C LEU A 44 -7.46 7.92 -2.35
N GLU A 45 -7.92 9.07 -1.86
CA GLU A 45 -9.00 9.84 -2.49
C GLU A 45 -8.55 10.45 -3.82
N ALA A 46 -7.32 10.94 -3.90
CA ALA A 46 -6.74 11.46 -5.15
C ALA A 46 -6.71 10.37 -6.23
N MET A 47 -6.25 9.16 -5.88
CA MET A 47 -6.27 8.00 -6.79
C MET A 47 -7.70 7.64 -7.20
N HIS A 48 -8.64 7.54 -6.26
CA HIS A 48 -10.03 7.20 -6.57
C HIS A 48 -10.70 8.23 -7.49
N ARG A 49 -10.46 9.52 -7.24
CA ARG A 49 -10.96 10.61 -8.09
C ARG A 49 -10.39 10.52 -9.50
N ALA A 50 -9.07 10.35 -9.63
CA ALA A 50 -8.40 10.25 -10.93
C ALA A 50 -8.90 9.04 -11.73
N MET A 51 -9.04 7.88 -11.09
CA MET A 51 -9.60 6.67 -11.70
C MET A 51 -11.01 6.94 -12.27
N ASN A 52 -11.91 7.52 -11.46
CA ASN A 52 -13.28 7.81 -11.89
C ASN A 52 -13.34 8.82 -13.04
N GLU A 53 -12.51 9.87 -13.00
CA GLU A 53 -12.46 10.86 -14.09
C GLU A 53 -11.96 10.25 -15.40
N LEU A 54 -11.02 9.30 -15.35
CA LEU A 54 -10.53 8.58 -16.53
C LEU A 54 -11.58 7.64 -17.10
N CYS A 55 -12.27 6.86 -16.25
CA CYS A 55 -13.40 6.04 -16.68
C CYS A 55 -14.49 6.90 -17.34
N ALA A 56 -14.91 7.99 -16.70
CA ALA A 56 -15.92 8.89 -17.27
C ALA A 56 -15.45 9.57 -18.57
N LYS A 57 -14.15 9.82 -18.75
CA LYS A 57 -13.60 10.30 -20.04
C LYS A 57 -13.70 9.21 -21.10
N ALA A 58 -13.34 7.97 -20.79
CA ALA A 58 -13.44 6.85 -21.72
C ALA A 58 -14.91 6.59 -22.12
N ASP A 59 -15.83 6.55 -21.16
CA ASP A 59 -17.25 6.30 -21.39
C ASP A 59 -17.89 7.34 -22.32
N ARG A 60 -17.52 8.62 -22.15
CA ARG A 60 -18.00 9.72 -23.02
C ARG A 60 -17.58 9.58 -24.48
N MET A 61 -16.54 8.81 -24.79
CA MET A 61 -16.14 8.60 -26.17
C MET A 61 -17.01 7.52 -26.85
N GLU A 62 -17.71 6.68 -26.10
CA GLU A 62 -18.64 5.64 -26.60
C GLU A 62 -18.01 4.62 -27.60
N LEU A 63 -16.69 4.38 -27.55
CA LEU A 63 -15.97 3.52 -28.50
C LEU A 63 -15.92 2.02 -28.15
N GLY A 64 -16.68 1.56 -27.14
CA GLY A 64 -16.60 0.18 -26.62
C GLY A 64 -16.91 -0.96 -27.60
N LYS A 65 -17.31 -0.66 -28.85
CA LYS A 65 -17.61 -1.64 -29.91
C LYS A 65 -16.82 -1.41 -31.21
N HIS A 66 -15.82 -0.54 -31.19
CA HIS A 66 -15.01 -0.31 -32.39
C HIS A 66 -14.20 -1.56 -32.75
N VAL A 67 -14.35 -2.04 -33.98
CA VAL A 67 -13.63 -3.20 -34.53
C VAL A 67 -12.33 -2.76 -35.23
N THR A 68 -12.25 -1.50 -35.64
CA THR A 68 -11.09 -0.91 -36.32
C THR A 68 -10.22 -0.12 -35.35
N ILE A 69 -8.90 -0.24 -35.49
CA ILE A 69 -7.93 0.53 -34.71
C ILE A 69 -7.73 1.89 -35.40
N ASP A 70 -8.38 2.92 -34.86
CA ASP A 70 -8.17 4.31 -35.26
C ASP A 70 -7.53 5.10 -34.09
N ALA A 71 -7.14 6.36 -34.35
CA ALA A 71 -6.51 7.20 -33.33
C ALA A 71 -7.41 7.43 -32.09
N LYS A 72 -8.75 7.47 -32.27
CA LYS A 72 -9.68 7.69 -31.17
C LYS A 72 -9.82 6.47 -30.27
N VAL A 73 -9.79 5.26 -30.86
CA VAL A 73 -9.75 4.00 -30.13
C VAL A 73 -8.47 3.89 -29.31
N MET A 74 -7.34 4.33 -29.86
CA MET A 74 -6.07 4.33 -29.12
C MET A 74 -6.13 5.25 -27.89
N ASP A 75 -6.67 6.46 -28.03
CA ASP A 75 -6.88 7.37 -26.89
C ASP A 75 -7.83 6.78 -25.84
N TYR A 76 -8.90 6.12 -26.28
CA TYR A 76 -9.85 5.43 -25.39
C TYR A 76 -9.17 4.29 -24.59
N LEU A 77 -8.36 3.47 -25.26
CA LEU A 77 -7.64 2.37 -24.62
C LEU A 77 -6.59 2.89 -23.62
N ASP A 78 -5.86 3.95 -23.93
CA ASP A 78 -4.90 4.59 -23.01
C ASP A 78 -5.60 5.14 -21.76
N LEU A 79 -6.78 5.74 -21.89
CA LEU A 79 -7.58 6.19 -20.74
C LEU A 79 -7.99 5.02 -19.83
N LEU A 80 -8.44 3.91 -20.41
CA LEU A 80 -8.81 2.71 -19.67
C LEU A 80 -7.60 2.04 -19.01
N GLU A 81 -6.47 1.96 -19.71
CA GLU A 81 -5.24 1.39 -19.17
C GLU A 81 -4.77 2.18 -17.94
N ARG A 82 -4.75 3.52 -18.03
CA ARG A 82 -4.42 4.38 -16.89
C ARG A 82 -5.40 4.22 -15.74
N ALA A 83 -6.70 4.10 -16.02
CA ALA A 83 -7.70 3.84 -15.00
C ALA A 83 -7.48 2.49 -14.31
N ALA A 84 -7.20 1.42 -15.08
CA ALA A 84 -6.90 0.09 -14.57
C ALA A 84 -5.63 0.06 -13.72
N GLU A 85 -4.60 0.82 -14.11
CA GLU A 85 -3.36 0.93 -13.35
C GLU A 85 -3.59 1.57 -11.97
N ILE A 86 -4.43 2.60 -11.90
CA ILE A 86 -4.83 3.23 -10.64
C ILE A 86 -5.73 2.29 -9.84
N ALA A 87 -6.66 1.58 -10.49
CA ALA A 87 -7.53 0.60 -9.84
C ALA A 87 -6.71 -0.52 -9.17
N SER A 88 -5.67 -1.01 -9.83
CA SER A 88 -4.73 -2.00 -9.26
C SER A 88 -4.03 -1.47 -8.00
N LYS A 89 -3.58 -0.21 -8.02
CA LYS A 89 -2.97 0.46 -6.86
C LYS A 89 -3.98 0.68 -5.71
N LEU A 90 -5.25 0.90 -6.03
CA LEU A 90 -6.35 1.08 -5.08
C LEU A 90 -6.85 -0.23 -4.47
N ALA A 91 -6.80 -1.34 -5.22
CA ALA A 91 -7.43 -2.61 -4.85
C ALA A 91 -7.05 -3.11 -3.44
N PRO A 92 -5.78 -3.06 -2.97
CA PRO A 92 -5.41 -3.51 -1.63
C PRO A 92 -6.07 -2.73 -0.48
N TYR A 93 -6.50 -1.50 -0.74
CA TYR A 93 -7.10 -0.61 0.26
C TYR A 93 -8.63 -0.65 0.23
N ARG A 94 -9.23 -1.11 -0.87
CA ARG A 94 -10.69 -1.16 -1.08
C ARG A 94 -11.25 -2.58 -0.97
N HIS A 95 -10.47 -3.59 -1.35
CA HIS A 95 -10.90 -4.98 -1.38
C HIS A 95 -10.17 -5.78 -0.31
N PRO A 96 -10.88 -6.39 0.66
CA PRO A 96 -10.23 -7.32 1.57
C PRO A 96 -9.59 -8.44 0.76
N LYS A 97 -8.35 -8.81 1.11
CA LYS A 97 -7.73 -9.99 0.52
C LYS A 97 -8.62 -11.18 0.87
N LEU A 98 -9.11 -11.88 -0.15
CA LEU A 98 -9.80 -13.14 0.03
C LEU A 98 -8.82 -14.08 0.76
N GLN A 99 -9.15 -14.45 2.00
CA GLN A 99 -8.37 -15.49 2.68
C GLN A 99 -8.60 -16.80 1.93
N SER A 100 -7.50 -17.48 1.58
CA SER A 100 -7.59 -18.86 1.13
C SER A 100 -7.93 -19.70 2.37
N ILE A 101 -9.13 -20.29 2.39
CA ILE A 101 -9.50 -21.25 3.43
C ILE A 101 -8.84 -22.57 3.07
N GLU A 102 -7.67 -22.82 3.63
CA GLU A 102 -7.04 -24.13 3.59
C GLU A 102 -7.62 -24.98 4.73
N HIS A 103 -8.46 -25.97 4.40
CA HIS A 103 -8.88 -26.98 5.37
C HIS A 103 -7.69 -27.91 5.65
N LYS A 104 -6.86 -27.55 6.62
CA LYS A 104 -5.79 -28.40 7.16
C LYS A 104 -6.19 -28.90 8.54
N GLY A 105 -5.77 -30.12 8.88
CA GLY A 105 -5.85 -30.64 10.23
C GLY A 105 -4.93 -29.89 11.19
N GLU A 106 -4.98 -30.28 12.47
CA GLU A 106 -4.16 -29.69 13.53
C GLU A 106 -2.67 -29.65 13.14
N GLY A 107 -2.03 -28.49 13.33
CA GLY A 107 -0.62 -28.29 12.96
C GLY A 107 -0.33 -28.27 11.45
N GLY A 108 -1.35 -28.14 10.59
CA GLY A 108 -1.18 -28.19 9.14
C GLY A 108 -1.19 -29.61 8.55
N GLY A 109 -1.49 -30.62 9.38
CA GLY A 109 -1.54 -32.03 8.98
C GLY A 109 -2.83 -32.45 8.26
N PRO A 110 -3.01 -33.75 8.01
CA PRO A 110 -4.23 -34.29 7.39
C PRO A 110 -5.48 -34.03 8.26
N ILE A 111 -6.63 -33.80 7.62
CA ILE A 111 -7.93 -33.72 8.32
C ILE A 111 -8.27 -35.12 8.84
N GLN A 112 -8.37 -35.27 10.16
CA GLN A 112 -8.85 -36.52 10.77
C GLN A 112 -10.38 -36.54 10.77
N GLN A 113 -10.97 -37.58 10.17
CA GLN A 113 -12.41 -37.79 10.16
C GLN A 113 -12.72 -39.12 10.86
N ARG A 114 -13.75 -39.13 11.72
CA ARG A 114 -14.31 -40.34 12.32
C ARG A 114 -15.67 -40.61 11.69
N VAL A 115 -15.77 -41.70 10.93
CA VAL A 115 -17.04 -42.15 10.33
C VAL A 115 -17.62 -43.26 11.21
N ILE A 116 -18.88 -43.11 11.61
CA ILE A 116 -19.66 -44.15 12.30
C ILE A 116 -20.69 -44.65 11.29
N VAL A 117 -20.68 -45.94 11.00
CA VAL A 117 -21.65 -46.59 10.10
C VAL A 117 -22.49 -47.54 10.95
N GLU A 118 -23.78 -47.26 11.04
CA GLU A 118 -24.77 -48.15 11.63
C GLU A 118 -25.55 -48.82 10.50
N PHE A 119 -25.62 -50.15 10.52
CA PHE A 119 -26.47 -50.90 9.61
C PHE A 119 -27.79 -51.19 10.33
N VAL A 120 -28.90 -50.84 9.68
CA VAL A 120 -30.27 -51.15 10.09
C VAL A 120 -30.69 -52.47 9.47
#